data_AF-A0A6J3LWZ2-F1
#
_entry.id   AF-A0A6J3LWZ2-F1
#
_cell.length_a   1.000
_cell.length_b   1.000
_cell.length_c   1.000
_cell.angle_alpha   90.00
_cell.angle_beta   90.00
_cell.angle_gamma   90.00
#
_symmetry.space_group_name_H-M   'P 1'
#
loop_
_entity.id
_entity.type
_entity.pdbx_description
1 polymer ?
#
loop_
_entity_poly.entity_id
_entity_poly.type
_entity_poly.pdbx_seq_one_letter_code
_entity_poly.pdbx_strand_id
1 'polypeptide(L)'
;MTTSDPLSIPSLSLISTFTSPKRDSILPHLHHNHHHHSTSIFDPSYLLSRTRWIRDILDPLIARQGPEALSSSEILHLDDFLRTLLSADLPQADLRYSRLHLAVEAISGGATRWPSGLVERCDLLRESWEGRYGAPLKGWGTLLYEGDGARLGGVCRPADVTREHLLLRWLRQPDAKLNPAQSRRCGDLGFVPGDWWISPLFALRAGIIDRTTLDGGIVADSRGAYAIVMTDDDEIPDAIPYTFQYRTRNADPGRYRLTSGAVDSHNPVRVLRCHTLHGFWRPRAGIRYDGLHEVSGWSIQGGPRSEDVTYIVRFRRLSTENDMSLVLCRPWSDEAEDYVEYKRIRREERMRQGLGAHVGRIDGAGEERLDDDG
;
A
#
# COMPACT_ATOMS: atom_id res chain seq x y z
N MET A 1 -44.74 -28.43 54.13
CA MET A 1 -43.51 -28.72 53.36
C MET A 1 -42.97 -27.40 52.85
N THR A 2 -41.90 -26.91 53.49
CA THR A 2 -40.86 -25.94 53.04
C THR A 2 -41.35 -24.71 52.24
N THR A 3 -41.50 -23.47 52.75
CA THR A 3 -40.50 -22.53 53.37
C THR A 3 -39.15 -22.54 52.65
N SER A 4 -38.43 -21.46 52.37
CA SER A 4 -38.57 -20.01 52.46
C SER A 4 -37.24 -19.46 51.93
N ASP A 5 -37.28 -18.23 51.43
CA ASP A 5 -36.19 -17.26 51.37
C ASP A 5 -35.03 -17.34 50.34
N PRO A 6 -34.69 -16.18 49.76
CA PRO A 6 -33.44 -15.89 49.07
C PRO A 6 -32.37 -15.41 50.08
N LEU A 7 -31.10 -15.78 49.87
CA LEU A 7 -29.99 -15.32 50.70
C LEU A 7 -28.86 -14.70 49.87
N SER A 8 -28.73 -13.39 50.09
CA SER A 8 -27.55 -12.54 50.23
C SER A 8 -26.12 -13.15 50.20
N ILE A 9 -25.29 -12.51 49.35
CA ILE A 9 -23.90 -11.98 49.49
C ILE A 9 -22.82 -12.77 50.27
N PRO A 10 -21.55 -12.69 49.84
CA PRO A 10 -20.64 -11.87 50.66
C PRO A 10 -19.71 -10.94 49.87
N SER A 11 -19.49 -9.74 50.41
CA SER A 11 -18.35 -8.88 50.09
C SER A 11 -17.10 -9.43 50.77
N LEU A 12 -16.01 -9.58 50.03
CA LEU A 12 -14.67 -9.60 50.61
C LEU A 12 -13.72 -8.81 49.70
N SER A 13 -13.41 -7.61 50.14
CA SER A 13 -12.21 -6.87 49.78
C SER A 13 -10.99 -7.61 50.33
N LEU A 14 -10.07 -8.02 49.46
CA LEU A 14 -8.67 -8.19 49.82
C LEU A 14 -7.79 -7.56 48.74
N ILE A 15 -7.13 -6.51 49.17
CA ILE A 15 -6.01 -5.85 48.53
C ILE A 15 -4.87 -6.87 48.39
N SER A 16 -4.37 -7.05 47.17
CA SER A 16 -2.99 -7.49 46.96
C SER A 16 -2.42 -6.80 45.73
N THR A 17 -1.53 -5.86 46.02
CA THR A 17 -0.55 -5.23 45.15
C THR A 17 0.13 -6.24 44.22
N PHE A 18 0.06 -6.00 42.90
CA PHE A 18 1.06 -6.53 41.96
C PHE A 18 1.37 -5.48 40.88
N THR A 19 2.50 -4.82 41.15
CA THR A 19 3.45 -4.16 40.25
C THR A 19 3.17 -4.20 38.74
N SER A 20 3.10 -3.01 38.12
CA SER A 20 3.30 -2.82 36.69
C SER A 20 4.63 -3.40 36.21
N PRO A 21 4.69 -4.13 35.09
CA PRO A 21 5.93 -4.31 34.36
C PRO A 21 6.21 -3.06 33.50
N LYS A 22 7.32 -2.39 33.82
CA LYS A 22 8.02 -1.47 32.95
C LYS A 22 8.64 -2.22 31.77
N ARG A 23 8.57 -1.58 30.59
CA ARG A 23 9.50 -1.59 29.43
C ARG A 23 9.79 -2.94 28.76
N ASP A 24 9.72 -2.96 27.43
CA ASP A 24 10.97 -2.90 26.66
C ASP A 24 10.76 -2.49 25.21
N SER A 25 11.69 -1.63 24.80
CA SER A 25 11.95 -1.10 23.47
C SER A 25 12.22 -2.23 22.48
N ILE A 26 11.43 -2.30 21.42
CA ILE A 26 11.67 -3.19 20.28
C ILE A 26 12.40 -2.39 19.20
N LEU A 27 13.73 -2.47 19.20
CA LEU A 27 14.57 -2.19 18.03
C LEU A 27 15.23 -3.52 17.62
N PRO A 28 15.19 -3.93 16.35
CA PRO A 28 15.87 -5.15 15.93
C PRO A 28 17.38 -4.92 15.75
N HIS A 29 18.17 -5.73 16.44
CA HIS A 29 19.59 -5.93 16.18
C HIS A 29 19.80 -6.61 14.82
N LEU A 30 20.69 -6.05 13.98
CA LEU A 30 21.24 -6.74 12.82
C LEU A 30 22.77 -6.68 12.83
N HIS A 31 23.36 -7.83 12.53
CA HIS A 31 24.77 -8.14 12.58
C HIS A 31 25.62 -7.34 11.59
N HIS A 32 26.83 -7.01 12.04
CA HIS A 32 27.92 -6.37 11.34
C HIS A 32 28.41 -7.18 10.12
N ASN A 33 28.59 -6.51 8.97
CA ASN A 33 29.59 -6.90 7.99
C ASN A 33 30.33 -5.63 7.52
N HIS A 34 31.65 -5.64 7.70
CA HIS A 34 32.53 -4.48 7.51
C HIS A 34 32.80 -4.19 6.02
N HIS A 35 32.34 -3.03 5.54
CA HIS A 35 33.03 -2.29 4.49
C HIS A 35 33.05 -0.80 4.86
N HIS A 36 34.25 -0.23 4.90
CA HIS A 36 34.50 1.17 5.22
C HIS A 36 33.86 2.10 4.18
N HIS A 37 32.77 2.77 4.55
CA HIS A 37 32.31 4.05 3.99
C HIS A 37 31.96 4.95 5.18
N SER A 38 32.26 6.25 5.07
CA SER A 38 31.92 7.25 6.08
C SER A 38 30.45 7.12 6.50
N THR A 39 30.20 6.64 7.73
CA THR A 39 28.86 6.44 8.26
C THR A 39 28.21 7.79 8.54
N SER A 40 27.57 8.37 7.52
CA SER A 40 26.53 9.36 7.72
C SER A 40 25.47 8.72 8.63
N ILE A 41 25.06 9.43 9.70
CA ILE A 41 23.96 9.01 10.60
C ILE A 41 22.64 8.88 9.81
N PHE A 42 22.59 9.47 8.62
CA PHE A 42 21.42 9.50 7.75
C PHE A 42 21.57 8.48 6.62
N ASP A 43 21.21 7.23 6.93
CA ASP A 43 20.87 6.25 5.89
C ASP A 43 19.54 6.65 5.21
N PRO A 44 19.38 6.51 3.88
CA PRO A 44 18.13 6.85 3.19
C PRO A 44 16.89 6.15 3.76
N SER A 45 17.03 4.92 4.25
CA SER A 45 15.92 4.18 4.89
C SER A 45 15.54 4.80 6.23
N TYR A 46 16.52 5.28 6.99
CA TYR A 46 16.27 6.01 8.24
C TYR A 46 15.52 7.31 7.95
N LEU A 47 15.95 8.08 6.95
CA LEU A 47 15.26 9.31 6.54
C LEU A 47 13.81 9.03 6.13
N LEU A 48 13.57 8.00 5.31
CA LEU A 48 12.23 7.60 4.91
C LEU A 48 11.36 7.21 6.11
N SER A 49 11.93 6.50 7.09
CA SER A 49 11.20 6.14 8.32
C SER A 49 10.79 7.37 9.13
N ARG A 50 11.66 8.39 9.21
CA ARG A 50 11.36 9.67 9.85
C ARG A 50 10.31 10.47 9.09
N THR A 51 10.39 10.50 7.76
CA THR A 51 9.38 11.13 6.92
C THR A 51 8.00 10.52 7.12
N ARG A 52 7.90 9.19 7.20
CA ARG A 52 6.63 8.50 7.49
C ARG A 52 6.10 8.83 8.89
N TRP A 53 6.96 8.84 9.90
CA TRP A 53 6.56 9.27 11.24
C TRP A 53 5.98 10.69 11.23
N ILE A 54 6.64 11.63 10.55
CA ILE A 54 6.15 13.01 10.43
C ILE A 54 4.83 13.08 9.66
N ARG A 55 4.77 12.53 8.45
CA ARG A 55 3.65 12.75 7.51
C ARG A 55 2.44 11.85 7.76
N ASP A 56 2.65 10.64 8.26
CA ASP A 56 1.61 9.63 8.38
C ASP A 56 1.18 9.40 9.84
N ILE A 57 1.95 9.88 10.83
CA ILE A 57 1.62 9.77 12.26
C ILE A 57 1.39 11.16 12.88
N LEU A 58 2.40 12.04 12.86
CA LEU A 58 2.31 13.33 13.55
C LEU A 58 1.35 14.30 12.85
N ASP A 59 1.48 14.51 11.53
CA ASP A 59 0.65 15.47 10.80
C ASP A 59 -0.86 15.15 10.93
N PRO A 60 -1.34 13.89 10.78
CA PRO A 60 -2.75 13.57 11.01
C PRO A 60 -3.19 13.71 12.47
N LEU A 61 -2.30 13.52 13.44
CA LEU A 61 -2.59 13.73 14.86
C LEU A 61 -2.83 15.23 15.13
N ILE A 62 -1.90 16.07 14.70
CA ILE A 62 -1.96 17.53 14.83
C ILE A 62 -3.15 18.10 14.07
N ALA A 63 -3.43 17.61 12.86
CA ALA A 63 -4.58 18.05 12.07
C ALA A 63 -5.92 17.81 12.79
N ARG A 64 -6.00 16.78 13.65
CA ARG A 64 -7.22 16.43 14.40
C ARG A 64 -7.32 17.15 15.76
N GLN A 65 -6.20 17.33 16.44
CA GLN A 65 -6.17 17.74 17.86
C GLN A 65 -5.50 19.11 18.09
N GLY A 66 -4.91 19.70 17.07
CA GLY A 66 -4.17 20.96 17.15
C GLY A 66 -2.70 20.79 17.58
N PRO A 67 -1.97 21.90 17.77
CA PRO A 67 -0.53 21.90 18.07
C PRO A 67 -0.19 21.24 19.42
N GLU A 68 -1.10 21.31 20.39
CA GLU A 68 -0.93 20.74 21.75
C GLU A 68 -1.05 19.21 21.79
N ALA A 69 -1.32 18.57 20.64
CA ALA A 69 -1.42 17.12 20.54
C ALA A 69 -0.07 16.40 20.67
N LEU A 70 1.03 17.12 20.44
CA LEU A 70 2.38 16.57 20.55
C LEU A 70 2.85 16.61 22.00
N SER A 71 3.37 15.49 22.49
CA SER A 71 4.07 15.46 23.78
C SER A 71 5.36 16.28 23.71
N SER A 72 5.80 16.81 24.86
CA SER A 72 7.08 17.55 24.93
C SER A 72 8.27 16.71 24.45
N SER A 73 8.24 15.39 24.66
CA SER A 73 9.26 14.48 24.15
C SER A 73 9.27 14.38 22.62
N GLU A 74 8.10 14.36 21.97
CA GLU A 74 8.01 14.30 20.51
C GLU A 74 8.50 15.60 19.87
N ILE A 75 8.15 16.75 20.48
CA ILE A 75 8.64 18.06 20.05
C ILE A 75 10.17 18.11 20.15
N LEU A 76 10.75 17.68 21.28
CA LEU A 76 12.21 17.67 21.46
C LEU A 76 12.91 16.72 20.48
N HIS A 77 12.39 15.52 20.26
CA HIS A 77 12.97 14.57 19.31
C HIS A 77 12.90 15.08 17.87
N LEU A 78 11.79 15.70 17.48
CA LEU A 78 11.65 16.28 16.14
C LEU A 78 12.55 17.51 15.98
N ASP A 79 12.64 18.38 16.99
CA ASP A 79 13.55 19.52 16.99
C ASP A 79 15.01 19.08 16.84
N ASP A 80 15.45 18.09 17.63
CA ASP A 80 16.79 17.51 17.58
C ASP A 80 17.13 16.93 16.19
N PHE A 81 16.19 16.15 15.64
CA PHE A 81 16.31 15.62 14.29
C PHE A 81 16.48 16.74 13.25
N LEU A 82 15.63 17.76 13.29
CA LEU A 82 15.70 18.89 12.37
C LEU A 82 16.98 19.73 12.58
N ARG A 83 17.52 19.86 13.82
CA ARG A 83 18.83 20.49 14.08
C ARG A 83 19.93 19.74 13.34
N THR A 84 19.90 18.42 13.47
CA THR A 84 20.93 17.54 12.92
C THR A 84 20.86 17.55 11.39
N LEU A 85 19.68 17.70 10.80
CA LEU A 85 19.52 17.87 9.36
C LEU A 85 20.12 19.18 8.84
N LEU A 86 20.04 20.29 9.59
CA LEU A 86 20.60 21.58 9.18
C LEU A 86 22.13 21.55 9.06
N SER A 87 22.79 20.77 9.92
CA SER A 87 24.24 20.60 9.89
C SER A 87 24.69 19.47 8.96
N ALA A 88 23.75 18.67 8.44
CA ALA A 88 24.06 17.52 7.61
C ALA A 88 24.27 17.89 6.14
N ASP A 89 25.30 17.30 5.54
CA ASP A 89 25.48 17.32 4.09
C ASP A 89 24.74 16.14 3.45
N LEU A 90 23.44 16.32 3.17
CA LEU A 90 22.60 15.29 2.56
C LEU A 90 22.45 15.51 1.05
N PRO A 91 22.78 14.51 0.20
CA PRO A 91 22.52 14.57 -1.23
C PRO A 91 21.04 14.81 -1.56
N GLN A 92 20.77 15.56 -2.63
CA GLN A 92 19.40 15.77 -3.12
C GLN A 92 18.67 14.46 -3.43
N ALA A 93 19.40 13.44 -3.90
CA ALA A 93 18.85 12.12 -4.18
C ALA A 93 18.25 11.46 -2.93
N ASP A 94 18.88 11.60 -1.76
CA ASP A 94 18.41 11.00 -0.51
C ASP A 94 17.20 11.76 0.05
N LEU A 95 17.20 13.09 -0.05
CA LEU A 95 16.06 13.93 0.31
C LEU A 95 14.86 13.65 -0.59
N ARG A 96 15.11 13.41 -1.88
CA ARG A 96 14.08 12.97 -2.83
C ARG A 96 13.64 11.57 -2.47
N TYR A 97 14.52 10.57 -2.33
CA TYR A 97 14.18 9.19 -1.99
C TYR A 97 13.29 9.10 -0.74
N SER A 98 13.68 9.79 0.33
CA SER A 98 12.96 9.78 1.62
C SER A 98 11.66 10.58 1.65
N ARG A 99 11.44 11.48 0.67
CA ARG A 99 10.32 12.47 0.64
C ARG A 99 10.42 13.48 1.80
N LEU A 100 11.58 13.60 2.44
CA LEU A 100 11.79 14.50 3.57
C LEU A 100 11.59 15.97 3.19
N HIS A 101 12.01 16.35 1.98
CA HIS A 101 11.75 17.69 1.43
C HIS A 101 10.26 18.05 1.42
N LEU A 102 9.36 17.08 1.16
CA LEU A 102 7.91 17.32 1.21
C LEU A 102 7.37 17.41 2.64
N ALA A 103 7.99 16.71 3.59
CA ALA A 103 7.63 16.84 5.01
C ALA A 103 8.00 18.21 5.55
N VAL A 104 9.22 18.67 5.27
CA VAL A 104 9.70 20.02 5.64
C VAL A 104 8.81 21.09 5.01
N GLU A 105 8.53 20.99 3.71
CA GLU A 105 7.63 21.92 3.01
C GLU A 105 6.22 21.94 3.63
N ALA A 106 5.68 20.79 4.02
CA ALA A 106 4.36 20.70 4.64
C ALA A 106 4.30 21.36 6.04
N ILE A 107 5.35 21.22 6.85
CA ILE A 107 5.45 21.87 8.16
C ILE A 107 5.59 23.38 7.99
N SER A 108 6.51 23.83 7.13
CA SER A 108 6.71 25.24 6.79
C SER A 108 5.43 25.91 6.27
N GLY A 109 4.71 25.26 5.36
CA GLY A 109 3.43 25.78 4.85
C GLY A 109 2.27 25.66 5.84
N GLY A 110 2.41 24.87 6.90
CA GLY A 110 1.41 24.56 7.91
C GLY A 110 1.53 25.38 9.20
N ALA A 111 2.08 26.59 9.13
CA ALA A 111 2.51 27.40 10.27
C ALA A 111 1.48 27.60 11.41
N THR A 112 0.18 27.47 11.13
CA THR A 112 -0.90 27.62 12.12
C THR A 112 -1.23 26.36 12.91
N ARG A 113 -0.75 25.19 12.47
CA ARG A 113 -1.06 23.89 13.09
C ARG A 113 0.11 23.31 13.86
N TRP A 114 1.33 23.61 13.46
CA TRP A 114 2.55 23.11 14.07
C TRP A 114 3.11 24.07 15.13
N PRO A 115 3.82 23.57 16.17
CA PRO A 115 4.54 24.43 17.10
C PRO A 115 5.51 25.38 16.38
N SER A 116 5.48 26.68 16.74
CA SER A 116 6.21 27.73 16.00
C SER A 116 7.70 27.45 15.85
N GLY A 117 8.37 26.95 16.89
CA GLY A 117 9.79 26.63 16.83
C GLY A 117 10.15 25.55 15.80
N LEU A 118 9.25 24.58 15.55
CA LEU A 118 9.43 23.56 14.51
C LEU A 118 9.22 24.15 13.11
N VAL A 119 8.26 25.08 12.98
CA VAL A 119 7.97 25.78 11.72
C VAL A 119 9.17 26.63 11.31
N GLU A 120 9.66 27.50 12.22
CA GLU A 120 10.83 28.34 11.99
C GLU A 120 12.05 27.51 11.56
N ARG A 121 12.25 26.35 12.19
CA ARG A 121 13.33 25.45 11.82
C ARG A 121 13.13 24.79 10.45
N CYS A 122 11.92 24.39 10.11
CA CYS A 122 11.63 23.88 8.76
C CYS A 122 11.82 24.96 7.70
N ASP A 123 11.50 26.22 8.01
CA ASP A 123 11.76 27.35 7.10
C ASP A 123 13.26 27.53 6.85
N LEU A 124 14.10 27.46 7.88
CA LEU A 124 15.56 27.47 7.73
C LEU A 124 16.07 26.30 6.89
N LEU A 125 15.53 25.09 7.08
CA LEU A 125 15.89 23.92 6.27
C LEU A 125 15.50 24.11 4.81
N ARG A 126 14.28 24.62 4.56
CA ARG A 126 13.80 24.92 3.21
C ARG A 126 14.72 25.93 2.53
N GLU A 127 15.02 27.06 3.17
CA GLU A 127 15.92 28.08 2.62
C GLU A 127 17.32 27.53 2.34
N SER A 128 17.86 26.74 3.27
CA SER A 128 19.18 26.09 3.10
C SER A 128 19.21 25.15 1.90
N TRP A 129 18.22 24.27 1.77
CA TRP A 129 18.14 23.29 0.69
C TRP A 129 17.83 23.92 -0.67
N GLU A 130 16.91 24.89 -0.73
CA GLU A 130 16.58 25.61 -1.95
C GLU A 130 17.77 26.46 -2.43
N GLY A 131 18.47 27.14 -1.51
CA GLY A 131 19.69 27.88 -1.81
C GLY A 131 20.81 26.98 -2.32
N ARG A 132 20.93 25.76 -1.76
CA ARG A 132 21.97 24.80 -2.14
C ARG A 132 21.71 24.12 -3.48
N TYR A 133 20.47 23.70 -3.73
CA TYR A 133 20.11 22.91 -4.91
C TYR A 133 19.50 23.73 -6.05
N GLY A 134 19.29 25.04 -5.82
CA GLY A 134 18.87 25.99 -6.85
C GLY A 134 17.46 25.78 -7.40
N ALA A 135 16.61 25.03 -6.70
CA ALA A 135 15.25 24.73 -7.12
C ALA A 135 14.29 24.62 -5.92
N PRO A 136 13.04 25.11 -6.04
CA PRO A 136 12.04 24.98 -4.98
C PRO A 136 11.75 23.53 -4.60
N LEU A 137 11.56 23.23 -3.31
CA LEU A 137 11.37 21.86 -2.82
C LEU A 137 10.20 21.14 -3.52
N LYS A 138 9.09 21.86 -3.71
CA LYS A 138 7.87 21.34 -4.36
C LYS A 138 8.12 20.82 -5.79
N GLY A 139 9.15 21.33 -6.47
CA GLY A 139 9.46 20.98 -7.87
C GLY A 139 10.35 19.75 -8.03
N TRP A 140 10.88 19.17 -6.96
CA TRP A 140 11.89 18.11 -7.07
C TRP A 140 11.33 16.77 -7.58
N GLY A 141 10.02 16.53 -7.44
CA GLY A 141 9.36 15.31 -7.91
C GLY A 141 9.85 14.01 -7.22
N THR A 142 9.22 12.88 -7.56
CA THR A 142 9.53 11.58 -6.96
C THR A 142 10.50 10.75 -7.82
N LEU A 143 11.41 10.03 -7.16
CA LEU A 143 12.28 9.05 -7.82
C LEU A 143 11.52 7.74 -7.96
N LEU A 144 10.84 7.56 -9.10
CA LEU A 144 10.03 6.36 -9.35
C LEU A 144 10.77 5.28 -10.16
N TYR A 145 11.44 5.64 -11.26
CA TYR A 145 12.05 4.68 -12.20
C TYR A 145 13.59 4.72 -12.23
N GLU A 146 14.21 5.83 -11.86
CA GLU A 146 15.65 6.07 -12.02
C GLU A 146 16.27 6.53 -10.71
N GLY A 147 17.54 6.17 -10.52
CA GLY A 147 18.31 6.45 -9.30
C GLY A 147 18.30 5.29 -8.30
N ASP A 148 19.30 5.28 -7.43
CA ASP A 148 19.40 4.30 -6.36
C ASP A 148 18.21 4.45 -5.40
N GLY A 149 17.59 3.31 -5.06
CA GLY A 149 16.38 3.26 -4.23
C GLY A 149 15.07 3.56 -4.96
N ALA A 150 15.05 3.92 -6.25
CA ALA A 150 13.80 4.14 -6.96
C ALA A 150 12.87 2.90 -6.90
N ARG A 151 11.60 3.07 -6.52
CA ARG A 151 10.68 1.95 -6.25
C ARG A 151 10.52 1.00 -7.43
N LEU A 152 10.49 1.55 -8.65
CA LEU A 152 10.38 0.80 -9.90
C LEU A 152 11.72 0.71 -10.64
N GLY A 153 12.80 1.19 -10.03
CA GLY A 153 14.17 1.10 -10.54
C GLY A 153 14.56 -0.36 -10.76
N GLY A 154 15.00 -0.70 -11.97
CA GLY A 154 15.30 -2.07 -12.35
C GLY A 154 14.07 -2.99 -12.52
N VAL A 155 12.90 -2.63 -11.97
CA VAL A 155 11.67 -3.44 -12.06
C VAL A 155 11.00 -3.26 -13.41
N CYS A 156 10.81 -2.02 -13.86
CA CYS A 156 10.26 -1.72 -15.18
C CYS A 156 10.71 -0.35 -15.68
N ARG A 157 10.39 -0.03 -16.94
CA ARG A 157 10.62 1.27 -17.54
C ARG A 157 9.29 2.01 -17.74
N PRO A 158 9.31 3.36 -17.84
CA PRO A 158 8.15 4.15 -18.22
C PRO A 158 7.42 3.61 -19.45
N ALA A 159 8.19 3.24 -20.49
CA ALA A 159 7.68 2.75 -21.77
C ALA A 159 6.97 1.37 -21.72
N ASP A 160 7.10 0.61 -20.62
CA ASP A 160 6.51 -0.74 -20.50
C ASP A 160 5.00 -0.69 -20.22
N VAL A 161 4.22 -0.03 -21.07
CA VAL A 161 2.82 0.32 -20.78
C VAL A 161 1.87 -0.88 -20.75
N THR A 162 2.16 -1.93 -21.52
CA THR A 162 1.31 -3.12 -21.66
C THR A 162 1.67 -4.21 -20.65
N ARG A 163 0.70 -5.07 -20.36
CA ARG A 163 0.89 -6.21 -19.46
C ARG A 163 1.91 -7.19 -20.04
N GLU A 164 1.84 -7.45 -21.34
CA GLU A 164 2.67 -8.40 -22.06
C GLU A 164 4.14 -7.99 -22.00
N HIS A 165 4.45 -6.71 -22.22
CA HIS A 165 5.83 -6.20 -22.12
C HIS A 165 6.39 -6.34 -20.70
N LEU A 166 5.60 -6.03 -19.68
CA LEU A 166 6.01 -6.19 -18.28
C LEU A 166 6.29 -7.66 -17.95
N LEU A 167 5.42 -8.58 -18.34
CA LEU A 167 5.61 -10.01 -18.10
C LEU A 167 6.86 -10.54 -18.82
N LEU A 168 7.05 -10.19 -20.10
CA LEU A 168 8.24 -10.59 -20.86
C LEU A 168 9.55 -10.08 -20.25
N ARG A 169 9.54 -8.85 -19.71
CA ARG A 169 10.67 -8.30 -18.98
C ARG A 169 10.93 -9.09 -17.71
N TRP A 170 9.91 -9.31 -16.89
CA TRP A 170 10.05 -9.97 -15.59
C TRP A 170 10.40 -11.45 -15.70
N LEU A 171 10.01 -12.14 -16.77
CA LEU A 171 10.47 -13.50 -17.04
C LEU A 171 11.99 -13.62 -17.19
N ARG A 172 12.68 -12.51 -17.52
CA ARG A 172 14.15 -12.45 -17.63
C ARG A 172 14.82 -12.00 -16.33
N GLN A 173 14.04 -11.67 -15.30
CA GLN A 173 14.53 -11.16 -14.03
C GLN A 173 14.52 -12.26 -12.96
N PRO A 174 15.66 -12.53 -12.30
CA PRO A 174 15.74 -13.61 -11.31
C PRO A 174 14.95 -13.32 -10.03
N ASP A 175 14.69 -12.06 -9.72
CA ASP A 175 13.95 -11.62 -8.52
C ASP A 175 12.43 -11.60 -8.70
N ALA A 176 11.94 -11.77 -9.93
CA ALA A 176 10.51 -11.83 -10.22
C ALA A 176 9.92 -13.22 -9.87
N LYS A 177 9.00 -13.26 -8.91
CA LYS A 177 8.39 -14.49 -8.38
C LYS A 177 7.16 -14.90 -9.20
N LEU A 178 7.35 -15.11 -10.49
CA LEU A 178 6.26 -15.43 -11.43
C LEU A 178 5.85 -16.90 -11.45
N ASN A 179 6.54 -17.77 -10.71
CA ASN A 179 6.21 -19.20 -10.68
C ASN A 179 4.86 -19.43 -9.98
N PRO A 180 3.82 -19.91 -10.69
CA PRO A 180 2.49 -20.11 -10.10
C PRO A 180 2.48 -21.10 -8.94
N ALA A 181 3.43 -22.04 -8.89
CA ALA A 181 3.53 -23.00 -7.80
C ALA A 181 3.76 -22.33 -6.43
N GLN A 182 4.39 -21.15 -6.41
CA GLN A 182 4.55 -20.37 -5.19
C GLN A 182 3.22 -19.73 -4.77
N SER A 183 2.58 -18.98 -5.68
CA SER A 183 1.36 -18.24 -5.35
C SER A 183 0.17 -19.16 -5.04
N ARG A 184 0.13 -20.40 -5.56
CA ARG A 184 -0.96 -21.36 -5.29
C ARG A 184 -0.94 -21.98 -3.90
N ARG A 185 0.17 -21.83 -3.16
CA ARG A 185 0.25 -22.34 -1.79
C ARG A 185 -0.76 -21.60 -0.89
N CYS A 186 -1.33 -22.32 0.06
CA CYS A 186 -2.19 -21.75 1.09
C CYS A 186 -1.38 -20.94 2.10
N GLY A 187 -2.04 -19.99 2.77
CA GLY A 187 -1.41 -19.13 3.78
C GLY A 187 -0.81 -17.84 3.20
N ASP A 188 -0.03 -17.14 4.02
CA ASP A 188 0.45 -15.77 3.74
C ASP A 188 1.66 -15.72 2.79
N LEU A 189 2.38 -16.83 2.58
CA LEU A 189 3.55 -16.93 1.69
C LEU A 189 4.75 -16.04 2.08
N GLY A 190 4.83 -15.62 3.34
CA GLY A 190 5.81 -14.69 3.86
C GLY A 190 5.45 -13.22 3.65
N PHE A 191 4.24 -12.92 3.14
CA PHE A 191 3.72 -11.56 3.06
C PHE A 191 3.11 -11.14 4.39
N VAL A 192 3.22 -9.85 4.70
CA VAL A 192 2.68 -9.27 5.94
C VAL A 192 1.43 -8.47 5.58
N PRO A 193 0.32 -8.58 6.34
CA PRO A 193 -0.82 -7.69 6.16
C PRO A 193 -0.40 -6.22 6.18
N GLY A 194 -0.87 -5.45 5.20
CA GLY A 194 -0.42 -4.09 4.93
C GLY A 194 0.61 -4.00 3.80
N ASP A 195 1.20 -5.13 3.36
CA ASP A 195 1.99 -5.16 2.14
C ASP A 195 1.20 -4.57 0.97
N TRP A 196 1.88 -3.71 0.22
CA TRP A 196 1.25 -2.85 -0.77
C TRP A 196 2.01 -2.89 -2.08
N TRP A 197 1.25 -2.84 -3.19
CA TRP A 197 1.79 -2.74 -4.53
C TRP A 197 1.07 -1.66 -5.33
N ILE A 198 1.79 -1.09 -6.29
CA ILE A 198 1.28 0.02 -7.11
C ILE A 198 0.12 -0.40 -8.03
N SER A 199 0.03 -1.69 -8.40
CA SER A 199 -1.08 -2.28 -9.14
C SER A 199 -1.13 -3.80 -8.98
N PRO A 200 -2.24 -4.48 -9.33
CA PRO A 200 -2.36 -5.94 -9.23
C PRO A 200 -1.25 -6.70 -9.97
N LEU A 201 -0.74 -6.14 -11.07
CA LEU A 201 0.33 -6.76 -11.85
C LEU A 201 1.66 -6.84 -11.06
N PHE A 202 1.92 -5.89 -10.17
CA PHE A 202 3.09 -5.92 -9.28
C PHE A 202 2.89 -6.88 -8.09
N ALA A 203 1.66 -7.05 -7.62
CA ALA A 203 1.33 -8.13 -6.67
C ALA A 203 1.58 -9.51 -7.31
N LEU A 204 1.23 -9.69 -8.59
CA LEU A 204 1.57 -10.89 -9.35
C LEU A 204 3.07 -11.09 -9.49
N ARG A 205 3.84 -10.04 -9.80
CA ARG A 205 5.31 -10.11 -9.83
C ARG A 205 5.90 -10.55 -8.49
N ALA A 206 5.31 -10.09 -7.40
CA ALA A 206 5.74 -10.46 -6.05
C ALA A 206 5.41 -11.93 -5.71
N GLY A 207 4.44 -12.55 -6.39
CA GLY A 207 4.07 -13.94 -6.19
C GLY A 207 3.02 -14.17 -5.10
N ILE A 208 2.28 -13.13 -4.68
CA ILE A 208 1.15 -13.31 -3.75
C ILE A 208 -0.09 -13.88 -4.45
N ILE A 209 -0.19 -13.65 -5.77
CA ILE A 209 -1.21 -14.16 -6.69
C ILE A 209 -0.53 -14.63 -7.99
N ASP A 210 -1.12 -15.59 -8.71
CA ASP A 210 -0.62 -16.06 -10.02
C ASP A 210 -1.52 -15.63 -11.20
N ARG A 211 -2.67 -15.02 -10.92
CA ARG A 211 -3.62 -14.54 -11.91
C ARG A 211 -3.99 -13.10 -11.60
N THR A 212 -3.95 -12.27 -12.64
CA THR A 212 -4.47 -10.91 -12.62
C THR A 212 -5.36 -10.72 -13.84
N THR A 213 -6.66 -10.87 -13.65
CA THR A 213 -7.60 -10.00 -14.35
C THR A 213 -7.40 -8.60 -13.75
N LEU A 214 -7.14 -7.58 -14.58
CA LEU A 214 -7.04 -6.20 -14.09
C LEU A 214 -8.31 -5.80 -13.33
N ASP A 215 -9.40 -6.43 -13.71
CA ASP A 215 -10.69 -6.25 -13.12
C ASP A 215 -10.81 -6.89 -11.74
N GLY A 216 -9.85 -7.66 -11.20
CA GLY A 216 -10.05 -8.40 -9.94
C GLY A 216 -10.80 -9.73 -10.11
N GLY A 217 -11.21 -10.36 -9.00
CA GLY A 217 -11.89 -11.66 -8.97
C GLY A 217 -11.22 -12.70 -8.06
N ILE A 218 -11.68 -13.95 -8.18
CA ILE A 218 -11.23 -15.08 -7.38
C ILE A 218 -10.02 -15.74 -8.02
N VAL A 219 -8.98 -15.98 -7.23
CA VAL A 219 -7.78 -16.70 -7.64
C VAL A 219 -7.82 -18.11 -7.05
N ALA A 220 -7.94 -19.10 -7.93
CA ALA A 220 -8.18 -20.49 -7.56
C ALA A 220 -7.54 -21.48 -8.52
N ASP A 221 -7.37 -22.71 -8.06
CA ASP A 221 -6.98 -23.87 -8.87
C ASP A 221 -7.91 -25.08 -8.61
N SER A 222 -7.44 -26.29 -8.93
CA SER A 222 -8.22 -27.51 -8.72
C SER A 222 -8.42 -27.86 -7.24
N ARG A 223 -7.56 -27.37 -6.34
CA ARG A 223 -7.58 -27.64 -4.89
C ARG A 223 -8.48 -26.68 -4.14
N GLY A 224 -8.57 -25.43 -4.58
CA GLY A 224 -9.45 -24.44 -3.94
C GLY A 224 -9.12 -23.01 -4.36
N ALA A 225 -9.85 -22.07 -3.76
CA ALA A 225 -9.50 -20.66 -3.82
C ALA A 225 -8.45 -20.34 -2.75
N TYR A 226 -7.46 -19.54 -3.10
CA TYR A 226 -6.37 -19.16 -2.19
C TYR A 226 -6.13 -17.65 -2.13
N ALA A 227 -6.70 -16.89 -3.05
CA ALA A 227 -6.76 -15.43 -2.92
C ALA A 227 -8.02 -14.86 -3.58
N ILE A 228 -8.41 -13.67 -3.15
CA ILE A 228 -9.38 -12.82 -3.85
C ILE A 228 -8.77 -11.43 -4.04
N VAL A 229 -8.99 -10.85 -5.21
CA VAL A 229 -8.62 -9.47 -5.54
C VAL A 229 -9.91 -8.69 -5.72
N MET A 230 -10.19 -7.76 -4.82
CA MET A 230 -11.46 -7.05 -4.75
C MET A 230 -11.35 -5.68 -5.42
N THR A 231 -12.24 -5.40 -6.37
CA THR A 231 -12.39 -4.11 -7.06
C THR A 231 -13.86 -3.69 -7.10
N ASP A 232 -14.13 -2.44 -7.47
CA ASP A 232 -15.46 -1.92 -7.80
C ASP A 232 -16.53 -2.34 -6.76
N ASP A 233 -17.62 -2.97 -7.16
CA ASP A 233 -18.70 -3.38 -6.26
C ASP A 233 -18.50 -4.81 -5.71
N ASP A 234 -17.28 -5.32 -5.59
CA ASP A 234 -17.04 -6.66 -5.05
C ASP A 234 -17.33 -6.76 -3.54
N GLU A 235 -17.26 -5.65 -2.79
CA GLU A 235 -17.44 -5.63 -1.33
C GLU A 235 -18.83 -5.17 -0.90
N ILE A 236 -19.41 -5.89 0.06
CA ILE A 236 -20.48 -5.39 0.92
C ILE A 236 -19.82 -5.22 2.30
N PRO A 237 -19.44 -3.98 2.67
CA PRO A 237 -18.70 -3.75 3.91
C PRO A 237 -19.58 -4.01 5.12
N ASP A 238 -18.97 -4.58 6.16
CA ASP A 238 -19.57 -4.65 7.48
C ASP A 238 -19.20 -3.40 8.32
N ALA A 239 -19.81 -3.24 9.49
CA ALA A 239 -19.54 -2.14 10.41
C ALA A 239 -18.09 -2.14 10.95
N ILE A 240 -17.43 -3.32 10.95
CA ILE A 240 -16.06 -3.50 11.43
C ILE A 240 -15.17 -4.03 10.30
N PRO A 241 -13.84 -3.73 10.31
CA PRO A 241 -12.94 -4.09 9.22
C PRO A 241 -12.54 -5.58 9.19
N TYR A 242 -13.01 -6.39 10.14
CA TYR A 242 -12.64 -7.79 10.32
C TYR A 242 -13.57 -8.77 9.57
N THR A 243 -14.73 -8.28 9.14
CA THR A 243 -15.75 -9.06 8.46
C THR A 243 -16.24 -8.28 7.25
N PHE A 244 -16.59 -8.99 6.19
CA PHE A 244 -17.22 -8.41 5.01
C PHE A 244 -17.91 -9.50 4.20
N GLN A 245 -18.73 -9.10 3.23
CA GLN A 245 -19.27 -10.03 2.25
C GLN A 245 -18.69 -9.72 0.86
N TYR A 246 -18.31 -10.75 0.14
CA TYR A 246 -17.81 -10.69 -1.21
C TYR A 246 -18.92 -11.07 -2.19
N ARG A 247 -19.20 -10.17 -3.13
CA ARG A 247 -20.12 -10.38 -4.24
C ARG A 247 -19.37 -11.08 -5.37
N THR A 248 -19.65 -12.35 -5.61
CA THR A 248 -19.02 -13.07 -6.72
C THR A 248 -19.56 -12.57 -8.05
N ARG A 249 -18.72 -12.58 -9.08
CA ARG A 249 -19.13 -12.20 -10.44
C ARG A 249 -19.81 -13.37 -11.14
N ASN A 250 -20.83 -13.07 -11.95
CA ASN A 250 -21.69 -14.07 -12.61
C ASN A 250 -20.92 -15.06 -13.50
N ALA A 251 -19.73 -14.70 -14.00
CA ALA A 251 -18.91 -15.56 -14.85
C ALA A 251 -17.63 -16.09 -14.16
N ASP A 252 -17.39 -15.80 -12.88
CA ASP A 252 -16.18 -16.26 -12.20
C ASP A 252 -16.34 -17.74 -11.77
N PRO A 253 -15.59 -18.69 -12.36
CA PRO A 253 -15.68 -20.10 -11.99
C PRO A 253 -15.12 -20.37 -10.58
N GLY A 254 -14.30 -19.45 -10.04
CA GLY A 254 -13.76 -19.53 -8.69
C GLY A 254 -14.83 -19.47 -7.61
N ARG A 255 -16.06 -19.00 -7.90
CA ARG A 255 -17.15 -18.94 -6.93
C ARG A 255 -17.45 -20.31 -6.31
N TYR A 256 -17.42 -21.36 -7.12
CA TYR A 256 -17.66 -22.73 -6.66
C TYR A 256 -16.53 -23.27 -5.79
N ARG A 257 -15.33 -22.67 -5.89
CA ARG A 257 -14.18 -23.02 -5.05
C ARG A 257 -14.26 -22.38 -3.67
N LEU A 258 -14.91 -21.22 -3.55
CA LEU A 258 -15.19 -20.58 -2.27
C LEU A 258 -16.39 -21.18 -1.54
N THR A 259 -17.35 -21.75 -2.27
CA THR A 259 -18.61 -22.25 -1.69
C THR A 259 -18.68 -23.77 -1.56
N SER A 260 -17.65 -24.49 -2.01
CA SER A 260 -17.59 -25.94 -1.87
C SER A 260 -17.55 -26.36 -0.40
N GLY A 261 -18.22 -27.47 -0.08
CA GLY A 261 -18.16 -28.12 1.23
C GLY A 261 -17.02 -29.13 1.36
N ALA A 262 -16.09 -29.18 0.40
CA ALA A 262 -14.90 -30.03 0.49
C ALA A 262 -13.94 -29.51 1.57
N VAL A 263 -13.22 -30.40 2.24
CA VAL A 263 -12.27 -30.00 3.30
C VAL A 263 -11.21 -29.03 2.75
N ASP A 264 -10.75 -29.26 1.52
CA ASP A 264 -9.71 -28.46 0.86
C ASP A 264 -10.18 -27.04 0.46
N SER A 265 -11.49 -26.75 0.45
CA SER A 265 -11.99 -25.39 0.18
C SER A 265 -12.07 -24.50 1.42
N HIS A 266 -11.77 -25.02 2.61
CA HIS A 266 -11.71 -24.26 3.86
C HIS A 266 -10.34 -23.64 4.15
N ASN A 267 -9.43 -23.68 3.18
CA ASN A 267 -8.13 -23.05 3.33
C ASN A 267 -8.26 -21.53 3.49
N PRO A 268 -7.43 -20.90 4.34
CA PRO A 268 -7.41 -19.45 4.44
C PRO A 268 -7.11 -18.78 3.10
N VAL A 269 -7.91 -17.76 2.78
CA VAL A 269 -7.87 -17.02 1.53
C VAL A 269 -7.18 -15.68 1.77
N ARG A 270 -6.18 -15.37 0.95
CA ARG A 270 -5.54 -14.05 0.96
C ARG A 270 -6.49 -13.01 0.37
N VAL A 271 -6.77 -11.95 1.13
CA VAL A 271 -7.65 -10.87 0.66
C VAL A 271 -6.80 -9.68 0.22
N LEU A 272 -6.96 -9.26 -1.04
CA LEU A 272 -6.32 -8.06 -1.55
C LEU A 272 -7.40 -7.03 -1.95
N ARG A 273 -7.35 -5.83 -1.35
CA ARG A 273 -8.25 -4.72 -1.71
C ARG A 273 -7.55 -3.75 -2.65
N CYS A 274 -8.18 -3.42 -3.76
CA CYS A 274 -7.71 -2.40 -4.69
C CYS A 274 -8.29 -1.02 -4.35
N HIS A 275 -7.58 0.04 -4.73
CA HIS A 275 -8.08 1.41 -4.57
C HIS A 275 -9.33 1.74 -5.40
N THR A 276 -9.65 0.93 -6.42
CA THR A 276 -10.88 1.04 -7.22
C THR A 276 -12.10 0.45 -6.54
N LEU A 277 -11.92 -0.30 -5.44
CA LEU A 277 -13.02 -0.87 -4.68
C LEU A 277 -13.99 0.21 -4.18
N HIS A 278 -15.27 -0.07 -4.14
CA HIS A 278 -16.27 0.74 -3.48
C HIS A 278 -16.43 0.24 -2.05
N GLY A 279 -15.65 0.82 -1.14
CA GLY A 279 -15.69 0.43 0.26
C GLY A 279 -14.89 1.37 1.13
N PHE A 280 -15.27 1.50 2.40
CA PHE A 280 -14.58 2.36 3.36
C PHE A 280 -13.16 1.85 3.66
N TRP A 281 -12.97 0.54 3.63
CA TRP A 281 -11.70 -0.12 4.01
C TRP A 281 -10.67 -0.23 2.89
N ARG A 282 -10.97 0.30 1.68
CA ARG A 282 -10.05 0.24 0.55
C ARG A 282 -8.78 1.09 0.79
N PRO A 283 -7.63 0.72 0.20
CA PRO A 283 -6.50 1.62 0.18
C PRO A 283 -6.78 2.84 -0.70
N ARG A 284 -6.22 4.02 -0.36
CA ARG A 284 -6.37 5.24 -1.19
C ARG A 284 -5.63 5.18 -2.54
N ALA A 285 -4.68 4.26 -2.68
CA ALA A 285 -3.83 4.08 -3.85
C ALA A 285 -3.42 2.61 -4.00
N GLY A 286 -3.14 2.15 -5.23
CA GLY A 286 -2.63 0.80 -5.50
C GLY A 286 -3.52 -0.36 -5.06
N ILE A 287 -2.90 -1.43 -4.57
CA ILE A 287 -3.52 -2.65 -4.03
C ILE A 287 -2.81 -3.03 -2.73
N ARG A 288 -3.58 -3.43 -1.71
CA ARG A 288 -3.08 -3.81 -0.38
C ARG A 288 -3.52 -5.22 -0.02
N TYR A 289 -2.61 -6.00 0.56
CA TYR A 289 -2.92 -7.28 1.17
C TYR A 289 -3.43 -7.08 2.60
N ASP A 290 -4.66 -7.52 2.88
CA ASP A 290 -5.33 -7.30 4.17
C ASP A 290 -5.20 -8.50 5.13
N GLY A 291 -4.49 -9.54 4.72
CA GLY A 291 -4.26 -10.76 5.49
C GLY A 291 -5.16 -11.93 5.08
N LEU A 292 -5.05 -13.01 5.84
CA LEU A 292 -5.81 -14.23 5.65
C LEU A 292 -7.19 -14.14 6.26
N HIS A 293 -8.16 -14.64 5.51
CA HIS A 293 -9.55 -14.73 5.90
C HIS A 293 -10.08 -16.15 5.66
N GLU A 294 -10.98 -16.59 6.51
CA GLU A 294 -11.76 -17.81 6.28
C GLU A 294 -13.14 -17.46 5.71
N VAL A 295 -13.72 -18.40 4.96
CA VAL A 295 -15.11 -18.33 4.54
C VAL A 295 -15.99 -18.76 5.72
N SER A 296 -16.75 -17.82 6.29
CA SER A 296 -17.64 -18.07 7.44
C SER A 296 -19.05 -18.48 7.03
N GLY A 297 -19.40 -18.33 5.75
CA GLY A 297 -20.65 -18.79 5.17
C GLY A 297 -20.89 -18.18 3.81
N TRP A 298 -21.95 -18.62 3.12
CA TRP A 298 -22.33 -18.04 1.84
C TRP A 298 -23.84 -18.16 1.63
N SER A 299 -24.37 -17.37 0.70
CA SER A 299 -25.77 -17.40 0.29
C SER A 299 -25.89 -17.07 -1.19
N ILE A 300 -27.02 -17.46 -1.79
CA ILE A 300 -27.34 -17.16 -3.17
C ILE A 300 -28.40 -16.07 -3.20
N GLN A 301 -28.16 -15.02 -3.99
CA GLN A 301 -29.14 -13.98 -4.27
C GLN A 301 -29.55 -14.07 -5.74
N GLY A 302 -30.87 -14.16 -5.98
CA GLY A 302 -31.43 -14.06 -7.32
C GLY A 302 -31.43 -12.60 -7.78
N GLY A 303 -30.99 -12.37 -9.01
CA GLY A 303 -31.04 -11.09 -9.68
C GLY A 303 -32.44 -10.78 -10.22
N PRO A 304 -32.63 -9.57 -10.78
CA PRO A 304 -33.91 -9.16 -11.37
C PRO A 304 -34.31 -9.99 -12.60
N ARG A 305 -33.34 -10.69 -13.23
CA ARG A 305 -33.57 -11.68 -14.28
C ARG A 305 -33.33 -13.08 -13.73
N SER A 306 -34.13 -14.05 -14.16
CA SER A 306 -34.15 -15.42 -13.66
C SER A 306 -32.80 -16.18 -13.77
N GLU A 307 -31.86 -15.70 -14.59
CA GLU A 307 -30.57 -16.33 -14.84
C GLU A 307 -29.40 -15.65 -14.09
N ASP A 308 -29.63 -14.46 -13.53
CA ASP A 308 -28.57 -13.72 -12.84
C ASP A 308 -28.48 -14.19 -11.38
N VAL A 309 -27.67 -15.21 -11.14
CA VAL A 309 -27.43 -15.74 -9.79
C VAL A 309 -26.13 -15.20 -9.24
N THR A 310 -26.20 -14.44 -8.15
CA THR A 310 -25.01 -13.90 -7.47
C THR A 310 -24.77 -14.66 -6.16
N TYR A 311 -23.57 -15.21 -5.99
CA TYR A 311 -23.15 -15.78 -4.71
C TYR A 311 -22.58 -14.65 -3.84
N ILE A 312 -23.03 -14.62 -2.59
CA ILE A 312 -22.53 -13.70 -1.57
C ILE A 312 -21.78 -14.55 -0.55
N VAL A 313 -20.46 -14.37 -0.47
CA VAL A 313 -19.57 -15.13 0.40
C VAL A 313 -19.17 -14.26 1.58
N ARG A 314 -19.41 -14.71 2.81
CA ARG A 314 -19.01 -14.02 4.03
C ARG A 314 -17.59 -14.41 4.41
N PHE A 315 -16.76 -13.42 4.66
CA PHE A 315 -15.39 -13.59 5.11
C PHE A 315 -15.23 -13.10 6.54
N ARG A 316 -14.40 -13.83 7.30
CA ARG A 316 -13.94 -13.42 8.62
C ARG A 316 -12.41 -13.48 8.64
N ARG A 317 -11.78 -12.39 9.06
CA ARG A 317 -10.32 -12.32 9.21
C ARG A 317 -9.85 -13.28 10.29
N LEU A 318 -8.74 -13.96 10.05
CA LEU A 318 -8.16 -14.87 11.05
C LEU A 318 -7.69 -14.09 12.27
N SER A 319 -7.93 -14.64 13.47
CA SER A 319 -7.51 -14.02 14.74
C SER A 319 -5.99 -14.03 14.95
N THR A 320 -5.25 -14.82 14.16
CA THR A 320 -3.79 -14.87 14.17
C THR A 320 -3.15 -13.72 13.41
N GLU A 321 -3.93 -12.95 12.64
CA GLU A 321 -3.42 -11.82 11.87
C GLU A 321 -3.23 -10.57 12.75
N ASN A 322 -2.23 -9.75 12.42
CA ASN A 322 -1.98 -8.47 13.09
C ASN A 322 -3.20 -7.55 13.04
N ASP A 323 -3.38 -6.66 14.01
CA ASP A 323 -4.56 -5.78 14.08
C ASP A 323 -4.82 -4.98 12.78
N MET A 324 -6.10 -4.80 12.41
CA MET A 324 -6.47 -4.09 11.17
C MET A 324 -6.01 -2.63 11.18
N SER A 325 -5.83 -1.98 12.32
CA SER A 325 -5.32 -0.61 12.39
C SER A 325 -3.93 -0.46 11.75
N LEU A 326 -3.07 -1.48 11.86
CA LEU A 326 -1.75 -1.51 11.22
C LEU A 326 -1.82 -1.75 9.72
N VAL A 327 -2.88 -2.41 9.25
CA VAL A 327 -3.12 -2.65 7.81
C VAL A 327 -3.70 -1.40 7.17
N LEU A 328 -4.69 -0.79 7.81
CA LEU A 328 -5.45 0.34 7.28
C LEU A 328 -4.63 1.63 7.20
N CYS A 329 -3.48 1.73 7.88
CA CYS A 329 -2.56 2.86 7.72
C CYS A 329 -1.87 2.89 6.35
N ARG A 330 -1.90 1.77 5.60
CA ARG A 330 -1.30 1.67 4.26
C ARG A 330 -2.31 2.02 3.17
N PRO A 331 -1.90 2.67 2.08
CA PRO A 331 -0.52 3.04 1.74
C PRO A 331 -0.01 4.28 2.49
N TRP A 332 1.29 4.27 2.80
CA TRP A 332 2.02 5.43 3.30
C TRP A 332 1.97 6.59 2.30
N SER A 333 2.29 7.80 2.74
CA SER A 333 2.24 8.98 1.87
C SER A 333 3.21 8.86 0.67
N ASP A 334 4.41 8.30 0.87
CA ASP A 334 5.36 8.05 -0.23
C ASP A 334 4.81 7.06 -1.26
N GLU A 335 4.10 6.03 -0.81
CA GLU A 335 3.47 5.03 -1.70
C GLU A 335 2.32 5.63 -2.51
N ALA A 336 1.53 6.50 -1.89
CA ALA A 336 0.45 7.20 -2.56
C ALA A 336 0.98 8.17 -3.63
N GLU A 337 2.06 8.90 -3.32
CA GLU A 337 2.75 9.80 -4.25
C GLU A 337 3.35 9.02 -5.44
N ASP A 338 4.04 7.91 -5.17
CA ASP A 338 4.58 7.03 -6.22
C ASP A 338 3.47 6.50 -7.14
N TYR A 339 2.30 6.16 -6.58
CA TYR A 339 1.14 5.72 -7.37
C TYR A 339 0.55 6.84 -8.24
N VAL A 340 0.48 8.08 -7.75
CA VAL A 340 0.05 9.23 -8.54
C VAL A 340 1.01 9.46 -9.70
N GLU A 341 2.31 9.45 -9.42
CA GLU A 341 3.34 9.65 -10.44
C GLU A 341 3.33 8.53 -11.48
N TYR A 342 3.17 7.29 -11.03
CA TYR A 342 3.02 6.14 -11.92
C TYR A 342 1.86 6.31 -12.88
N LYS A 343 0.69 6.77 -12.41
CA LYS A 343 -0.46 7.05 -13.28
C LYS A 343 -0.20 8.18 -14.26
N ARG A 344 0.45 9.26 -13.82
CA ARG A 344 0.81 10.41 -14.67
C ARG A 344 1.70 9.96 -15.82
N ILE A 345 2.82 9.30 -15.51
CA ILE A 345 3.77 8.80 -16.50
C ILE A 345 3.09 7.80 -17.45
N ARG A 346 2.31 6.84 -16.92
CA ARG A 346 1.59 5.86 -17.76
C ARG A 346 0.61 6.53 -18.73
N ARG A 347 -0.06 7.61 -18.32
CA ARG A 347 -0.95 8.38 -19.19
C ARG A 347 -0.16 9.05 -20.31
N GLU A 348 0.94 9.71 -19.98
CA GLU A 348 1.81 10.38 -20.95
C GLU A 348 2.43 9.41 -21.96
N GLU A 349 2.90 8.24 -21.51
CA GLU A 349 3.44 7.21 -22.39
C GLU A 349 2.40 6.66 -23.35
N ARG A 350 1.16 6.41 -22.88
CA ARG A 350 0.05 5.98 -23.74
C ARG A 350 -0.30 7.06 -24.77
N MET A 351 -0.32 8.33 -24.37
CA MET A 351 -0.55 9.44 -25.30
C MET A 351 0.56 9.52 -26.35
N ARG A 352 1.83 9.38 -25.95
CA ARG A 352 2.97 9.39 -26.88
C ARG A 352 2.90 8.23 -27.88
N GLN A 353 2.55 7.03 -27.42
CA GLN A 353 2.40 5.86 -28.30
C GLN A 353 1.17 5.97 -29.21
N GLY A 354 0.06 6.53 -28.71
CA GLY A 354 -1.14 6.80 -29.52
C GLY A 354 -0.94 7.90 -30.57
N LEU A 355 -0.19 8.96 -30.25
CA LEU A 355 0.21 10.01 -31.19
C LEU A 355 1.19 9.47 -32.23
N GLY A 356 2.14 8.61 -31.84
CA GLY A 356 3.04 7.93 -32.78
C GLY A 356 2.31 7.02 -33.78
N ALA A 357 1.23 6.36 -33.36
CA ALA A 357 0.38 5.57 -34.25
C ALA A 357 -0.45 6.42 -35.24
N HIS A 358 -0.69 7.70 -34.93
CA HIS A 358 -1.43 8.61 -35.80
C HIS A 358 -0.53 9.34 -36.82
N VAL A 359 0.74 9.55 -36.49
CA VAL A 359 1.75 10.13 -37.41
C VAL A 359 2.20 9.11 -38.46
N GLY A 360 2.33 7.83 -38.10
CA GLY A 360 2.70 6.77 -39.06
C GLY A 360 1.64 6.41 -40.12
N ARG A 361 0.51 7.12 -40.16
CA ARG A 361 -0.57 6.92 -41.15
C ARG A 361 -0.65 8.01 -42.20
N ILE A 362 0.15 9.07 -42.09
CA ILE A 362 0.11 10.23 -42.99
C ILE A 362 1.18 10.15 -44.10
N ASP A 363 2.20 9.29 -43.96
CA ASP A 363 3.30 9.20 -44.93
C ASP A 363 3.11 8.10 -46.01
N GLY A 364 1.87 7.83 -46.43
CA GLY A 364 1.56 6.69 -47.31
C GLY A 364 0.51 6.94 -48.41
N ALA A 365 0.25 8.19 -48.80
CA ALA A 365 -0.61 8.49 -49.94
C ALA A 365 -0.18 9.82 -50.59
N GLY A 366 0.89 9.77 -51.36
CA GLY A 366 1.38 10.93 -52.10
C GLY A 366 2.50 10.55 -53.04
N GLU A 367 2.21 9.74 -54.06
CA GLU A 367 3.08 9.64 -55.24
C GLU A 367 2.24 9.42 -56.51
N GLU A 368 2.07 10.55 -57.19
CA GLU A 368 2.06 10.77 -58.64
C GLU A 368 1.55 9.66 -59.58
N ARG A 369 0.48 9.99 -60.31
CA ARG A 369 0.37 9.69 -61.74
C ARG A 369 -0.11 10.94 -62.48
N LEU A 370 0.86 11.66 -63.03
CA LEU A 370 0.68 12.50 -64.22
C LEU A 370 0.77 11.59 -65.44
N ASP A 371 -0.28 11.68 -66.25
CA ASP A 371 -0.36 11.62 -67.71
C ASP A 371 0.38 10.52 -68.48
N ASP A 372 -0.39 9.73 -69.24
CA ASP A 372 -0.09 9.53 -70.65
C ASP A 372 -1.37 9.23 -71.47
N ASP A 373 -1.37 9.75 -72.69
CA ASP A 373 -2.49 9.95 -73.61
C ASP A 373 -3.21 8.69 -74.14
N GLY A 374 -4.49 8.87 -74.51
CA GLY A 374 -5.30 7.91 -75.29
C GLY A 374 -6.77 8.28 -75.39
#